data_AF-A0A950MZZ9-F1
#
_entry.id   AF-A0A950MZZ9-F1
#
_cell.length_a   1.000
_cell.length_b   1.000
_cell.length_c   1.000
_cell.angle_alpha   90.00
_cell.angle_beta   90.00
_cell.angle_gamma   90.00
#
_symmetry.space_group_name_H-M   'P 1'
#
loop_
_entity.id
_entity.type
_entity.pdbx_description
1 polymer ?
#
loop_
_entity_poly.entity_id
_entity_poly.type
_entity_poly.pdbx_seq_one_letter_code
_entity_poly.pdbx_strand_id
1 'polypeptide(L)'
;KAGALELRSVYVPVFRNALSELLEVFDFADASVTTGRRNVSTVAPQALYLLNNPFVIEQSKHAARRLLSEKLADDRARVVRAWRLALGRVPTDGEAAVALKGVAAAGDAEKGWAGVFHALFASVEFRYVR
;
A
#
# COMPACT_ATOMS: atom_id res chain seq x y z
N LYS A 1 0.64 26.55 1.11
CA LYS A 1 1.74 25.56 1.25
C LYS A 1 1.80 25.13 2.72
N ALA A 2 0.94 24.20 3.13
CA ALA A 2 1.17 23.47 4.37
C ALA A 2 2.24 22.42 4.02
N GLY A 3 3.42 22.53 4.63
CA GLY A 3 4.42 21.47 4.52
C GLY A 3 3.78 20.16 4.94
N ALA A 4 4.03 19.09 4.20
CA ALA A 4 3.55 17.76 4.56
C ALA A 4 4.08 17.43 5.96
N LEU A 5 3.25 17.63 6.97
CA LEU A 5 3.57 17.25 8.33
C LEU A 5 3.61 15.71 8.32
N GLU A 6 4.78 15.12 8.62
CA GLU A 6 4.96 13.67 8.76
C GLU A 6 4.30 13.17 10.06
N LEU A 7 3.01 13.44 10.21
CA LEU A 7 2.20 13.07 11.35
C LEU A 7 1.27 11.93 10.94
N ARG A 8 1.03 11.02 11.87
CA ARG A 8 -0.02 10.01 11.68
C ARG A 8 -1.37 10.72 11.57
N SER A 9 -2.24 10.26 10.67
CA SER A 9 -3.56 10.87 10.42
C SER A 9 -4.42 11.01 11.68
N VAL A 10 -4.22 10.15 12.69
CA VAL A 10 -4.86 10.24 14.02
C VAL A 10 -4.59 11.57 14.75
N TYR A 11 -3.48 12.25 14.44
CA TYR A 11 -3.10 13.54 15.03
C TYR A 11 -3.41 14.74 14.13
N VAL A 12 -3.93 14.51 12.93
CA VAL A 12 -4.27 15.59 12.00
C VAL A 12 -5.64 16.15 12.38
N PRO A 13 -5.77 17.47 12.58
CA PRO A 13 -7.06 18.08 12.87
C PRO A 13 -8.04 17.86 11.71
N VAL A 14 -9.27 17.48 12.03
CA VAL A 14 -10.33 17.24 11.05
C VAL A 14 -11.12 18.53 10.84
N PHE A 15 -10.90 19.18 9.70
CA PHE A 15 -11.70 20.33 9.28
C PHE A 15 -12.87 19.85 8.42
N ARG A 16 -14.11 20.16 8.84
CA ARG A 16 -15.34 19.71 8.17
C ARG A 16 -15.40 20.05 6.67
N ASN A 17 -14.73 21.12 6.25
CA ASN A 17 -14.79 21.65 4.89
C ASN A 17 -13.46 21.46 4.11
N ALA A 18 -12.48 20.77 4.70
CA ALA A 18 -11.14 20.63 4.13
C ALA A 18 -10.49 19.32 4.59
N LEU A 19 -11.14 18.20 4.27
CA LEU A 19 -10.57 16.88 4.48
C LEU A 19 -9.39 16.66 3.52
N SER A 20 -8.44 15.83 3.96
CA SER A 20 -7.39 15.35 3.07
C SER A 20 -8.00 14.45 2.00
N GLU A 21 -7.54 14.59 0.75
CA GLU A 21 -7.95 13.75 -0.39
C GLU A 21 -7.86 12.25 -0.08
N LEU A 22 -6.82 11.82 0.65
CA LEU A 22 -6.68 10.42 1.07
C LEU A 22 -7.86 9.98 1.94
N LEU A 23 -8.24 10.80 2.93
CA LEU A 23 -9.32 10.46 3.85
C LEU A 23 -10.66 10.41 3.12
N GLU A 24 -10.90 11.36 2.20
CA GLU A 24 -12.12 11.39 1.41
C GLU A 24 -12.25 10.17 0.48
N VAL A 25 -11.20 9.85 -0.30
CA VAL A 25 -11.20 8.70 -1.22
C VAL A 25 -11.47 7.38 -0.49
N PHE A 26 -10.96 7.25 0.74
CA PHE A 26 -11.16 6.08 1.57
C PHE A 26 -12.28 6.28 2.59
N ASP A 27 -13.42 6.83 2.21
CA ASP A 27 -14.68 6.83 2.99
C ASP A 27 -14.49 7.23 4.47
N PHE A 28 -13.74 8.30 4.74
CA PHE A 28 -13.63 8.84 6.09
C PHE A 28 -14.99 9.28 6.60
N ALA A 29 -15.21 9.14 7.91
CA ALA A 29 -16.49 9.49 8.53
C ALA A 29 -16.74 11.01 8.45
N ASP A 30 -17.96 11.39 8.08
CA ASP A 30 -18.34 12.79 8.06
C ASP A 30 -18.42 13.33 9.51
N ALA A 31 -17.59 14.32 9.81
CA ALA A 31 -17.48 14.93 11.13
C ALA A 31 -18.70 15.79 11.54
N SER A 32 -19.71 15.91 10.67
CA SER A 32 -20.96 16.63 10.90
C SER A 32 -22.11 15.71 11.30
N VAL A 33 -21.99 14.40 11.10
CA VAL A 33 -23.03 13.41 11.41
C VAL A 33 -22.48 12.27 12.24
N THR A 34 -23.36 11.57 12.96
CA THR A 34 -22.94 10.38 13.72
C THR A 34 -22.81 9.19 12.78
N THR A 35 -21.60 8.67 12.59
CA THR A 35 -21.33 7.47 11.77
C THR A 35 -21.00 6.29 12.68
N GLY A 36 -21.92 5.32 12.80
CA GLY A 36 -21.73 4.14 13.65
C GLY A 36 -20.92 3.00 13.01
N ARG A 37 -20.84 2.98 11.67
CA ARG A 37 -20.08 1.96 10.92
C ARG A 37 -19.53 2.57 9.64
N ARG A 38 -18.29 2.23 9.32
CA ARG A 38 -17.67 2.58 8.04
C ARG A 38 -18.29 1.80 6.89
N ASN A 39 -18.59 2.46 5.78
CA ASN A 39 -19.01 1.80 4.55
C ASN A 39 -17.87 0.95 3.98
N VAL A 40 -18.23 -0.25 3.49
CA VAL A 40 -17.33 -1.13 2.75
C VAL A 40 -17.51 -0.80 1.27
N SER A 41 -16.48 -0.26 0.63
CA SER A 41 -16.54 0.13 -0.77
C SER A 41 -15.27 -0.28 -1.53
N THR A 42 -15.44 -0.77 -2.76
CA THR A 42 -14.33 -1.11 -3.67
C THR A 42 -14.44 -0.28 -4.93
N VAL A 43 -14.53 1.03 -4.77
CA VAL A 43 -14.75 1.93 -5.89
C VAL A 43 -13.48 2.17 -6.71
N ALA A 44 -13.64 2.43 -8.01
CA ALA A 44 -12.52 2.67 -8.92
C ALA A 44 -11.56 3.78 -8.44
N PRO A 45 -12.02 4.92 -7.87
CA PRO A 45 -11.14 5.96 -7.35
C PRO A 45 -10.14 5.46 -6.30
N GLN A 46 -10.52 4.54 -5.42
CA GLN A 46 -9.62 3.98 -4.41
C GLN A 46 -8.49 3.14 -5.03
N ALA A 47 -8.83 2.34 -6.05
CA ALA A 47 -7.83 1.56 -6.77
C ALA A 47 -6.89 2.48 -7.58
N LEU A 48 -7.45 3.49 -8.24
CA LEU A 48 -6.68 4.48 -9.00
C LEU A 48 -5.78 5.32 -8.10
N TYR A 49 -6.22 5.65 -6.88
CA TYR A 49 -5.38 6.32 -5.90
C TYR A 49 -4.16 5.46 -5.55
N LEU A 50 -4.35 4.18 -5.24
CA LEU A 50 -3.24 3.27 -4.91
C LEU A 50 -2.28 3.05 -6.09
N LEU A 51 -2.81 3.06 -7.31
CA LEU A 51 -1.99 2.91 -8.52
C LEU A 51 -1.19 4.17 -8.86
N ASN A 52 -1.76 5.37 -8.68
CA ASN A 52 -1.20 6.59 -9.26
C ASN A 52 -0.65 7.59 -8.24
N ASN A 53 -1.00 7.46 -6.95
CA ASN A 53 -0.62 8.49 -5.98
C ASN A 53 0.90 8.44 -5.69
N PRO A 54 1.63 9.57 -5.78
CA PRO A 54 3.08 9.62 -5.53
C PRO A 54 3.47 9.10 -4.15
N PHE A 55 2.65 9.32 -3.12
CA PHE A 55 2.91 8.79 -1.78
C PHE A 55 2.99 7.26 -1.79
N VAL A 56 2.05 6.59 -2.45
CA VAL A 56 2.00 5.12 -2.50
C VAL A 56 3.19 4.56 -3.30
N ILE A 57 3.56 5.23 -4.40
CA ILE A 57 4.74 4.88 -5.18
C ILE A 57 6.01 5.01 -4.33
N GLU A 58 6.18 6.10 -3.58
CA GLU A 58 7.33 6.27 -2.69
C GLU A 58 7.34 5.24 -1.55
N GLN A 59 6.19 4.95 -0.92
CA GLN A 59 6.11 3.90 0.10
C GLN A 59 6.49 2.53 -0.46
N SER A 60 6.17 2.25 -1.73
CA SER A 60 6.56 1.00 -2.41
C SER A 60 8.07 0.88 -2.56
N LYS A 61 8.75 1.98 -2.90
CA LYS A 61 10.23 2.05 -2.95
C LYS A 61 10.84 1.88 -1.56
N HIS A 62 10.30 2.54 -0.54
CA HIS A 62 10.77 2.39 0.84
C HIS A 62 10.62 0.95 1.35
N ALA A 63 9.49 0.30 1.04
CA ALA A 63 9.26 -1.10 1.39
C ALA A 63 10.26 -2.03 0.67
N ALA A 64 10.54 -1.77 -0.61
CA ALA A 64 11.55 -2.52 -1.37
C ALA A 64 12.94 -2.38 -0.78
N ARG A 65 13.38 -1.15 -0.45
CA ARG A 65 14.68 -0.89 0.19
C ARG A 65 14.80 -1.60 1.54
N ARG A 66 13.74 -1.56 2.35
CA ARG A 66 13.68 -2.30 3.62
C ARG A 66 13.80 -3.80 3.40
N LEU A 67 13.08 -4.36 2.43
CA LEU A 67 13.15 -5.79 2.13
C LEU A 67 14.55 -6.21 1.69
N LEU A 68 15.20 -5.39 0.87
CA LEU A 68 16.54 -5.66 0.36
C LEU A 68 17.65 -5.50 1.42
N SER A 69 17.42 -4.70 2.47
CA SER A 69 18.35 -4.58 3.59
C SER A 69 18.24 -5.75 4.59
N GLU A 70 17.15 -6.52 4.56
CA GLU A 70 17.01 -7.75 5.35
C GLU A 70 17.88 -8.87 4.75
N LYS A 71 18.70 -9.53 5.59
CA LYS A 71 19.53 -10.67 5.19
C LYS A 71 18.68 -11.93 5.02
N LEU A 72 18.07 -12.08 3.85
CA LEU A 72 17.25 -13.23 3.46
C LEU A 72 18.03 -14.14 2.50
N ALA A 73 17.72 -15.45 2.56
CA ALA A 73 18.49 -16.48 1.86
C ALA A 73 18.37 -16.41 0.33
N ASP A 74 17.16 -16.20 -0.18
CA ASP A 74 16.86 -16.19 -1.62
C ASP A 74 15.66 -15.28 -1.95
N ASP A 75 15.37 -15.13 -3.24
CA ASP A 75 14.23 -14.35 -3.70
C ASP A 75 12.89 -14.96 -3.28
N ARG A 76 12.80 -16.27 -3.10
CA ARG A 76 11.57 -16.92 -2.63
C ARG A 76 11.26 -16.52 -1.19
N ALA A 77 12.27 -16.46 -0.32
CA ALA A 77 12.16 -15.94 1.04
C ALA A 77 11.80 -14.45 1.04
N ARG A 78 12.34 -13.66 0.10
CA ARG A 78 11.94 -12.25 -0.09
C ARG A 78 10.48 -12.10 -0.50
N VAL A 79 9.97 -12.93 -1.41
CA VAL A 79 8.54 -12.93 -1.77
C VAL A 79 7.69 -13.24 -0.54
N VAL A 80 8.00 -14.31 0.20
CA VAL A 80 7.25 -14.66 1.42
C VAL A 80 7.26 -13.50 2.43
N ARG A 81 8.40 -12.84 2.59
CA ARG A 81 8.53 -11.69 3.47
C ARG A 81 7.72 -10.48 2.99
N ALA A 82 7.73 -10.18 1.69
CA ALA A 82 6.96 -9.08 1.11
C ALA A 82 5.45 -9.26 1.34
N TRP A 83 4.93 -10.48 1.12
CA TRP A 83 3.52 -10.81 1.41
C TRP A 83 3.18 -10.68 2.88
N ARG A 84 4.05 -11.12 3.79
CA ARG A 84 3.83 -10.96 5.23
C ARG A 84 3.83 -9.49 5.66
N LEU A 85 4.70 -8.67 5.06
CA LEU A 85 4.78 -7.24 5.37
C LEU A 85 3.57 -6.47 4.84
N ALA A 86 3.06 -6.81 3.66
CA ALA A 86 1.96 -6.09 3.03
C ALA A 86 0.57 -6.65 3.40
N LEU A 87 0.40 -7.97 3.37
CA LEU A 87 -0.89 -8.66 3.47
C LEU A 87 -1.03 -9.54 4.73
N GLY A 88 0.01 -9.70 5.53
CA GLY A 88 -0.04 -10.50 6.77
C GLY A 88 -0.16 -12.02 6.56
N ARG A 89 -0.03 -12.53 5.33
CA ARG A 89 -0.08 -13.96 5.00
C ARG A 89 1.10 -14.43 4.16
N VAL A 90 1.15 -15.72 3.84
CA VAL A 90 2.09 -16.27 2.85
C VAL A 90 1.49 -16.21 1.44
N PRO A 91 2.32 -16.06 0.39
CA PRO A 91 1.87 -16.11 -1.00
C PRO A 91 1.42 -17.52 -1.37
N THR A 92 0.51 -17.62 -2.34
CA THR A 92 0.28 -18.87 -3.08
C THR A 92 1.41 -19.11 -4.08
N ASP A 93 1.57 -20.34 -4.57
CA ASP A 93 2.62 -20.65 -5.54
C ASP A 93 2.49 -19.86 -6.85
N GLY A 94 1.25 -19.62 -7.30
CA GLY A 94 0.97 -18.80 -8.49
C GLY A 94 1.37 -17.33 -8.29
N GLU A 95 1.02 -16.74 -7.15
CA GLU A 95 1.43 -15.37 -6.79
C GLU A 95 2.95 -15.24 -6.70
N ALA A 96 3.61 -16.21 -6.07
CA ALA A 96 5.07 -16.22 -5.94
C ALA A 96 5.75 -16.31 -7.32
N ALA A 97 5.24 -17.16 -8.22
CA ALA A 97 5.77 -17.27 -9.57
C ALA A 97 5.64 -15.97 -10.37
N VAL A 98 4.49 -15.28 -10.28
CA VAL A 98 4.27 -13.98 -10.94
C VAL A 98 5.21 -12.92 -10.38
N ALA A 99 5.37 -12.86 -9.05
CA ALA A 99 6.27 -11.91 -8.40
C ALA A 99 7.72 -12.11 -8.86
N LEU A 100 8.23 -13.34 -8.81
CA LEU A 100 9.60 -13.66 -9.23
C LEU A 100 9.84 -13.32 -10.71
N LYS A 101 8.86 -13.61 -11.58
CA LYS A 101 8.93 -13.23 -12.99
C LYS A 101 8.99 -11.71 -13.17
N GLY A 102 8.19 -10.96 -12.40
CA GLY A 102 8.19 -9.50 -12.42
C GLY A 102 9.53 -8.89 -11.97
N VAL A 103 10.11 -9.41 -10.87
CA VAL A 103 11.42 -8.96 -10.39
C VAL A 103 12.51 -9.25 -11.43
N ALA A 104 12.52 -10.45 -12.02
CA ALA A 104 13.49 -10.81 -13.05
C ALA A 104 13.39 -9.92 -14.31
N ALA A 105 12.18 -9.52 -14.71
CA ALA A 105 11.95 -8.68 -15.87
C ALA A 105 12.40 -7.22 -15.69
N ALA A 106 12.50 -6.73 -14.45
CA ALA A 106 12.83 -5.34 -14.17
C ALA A 106 14.32 -5.00 -14.41
N GLY A 107 15.22 -5.99 -14.42
CA GLY A 107 16.67 -5.83 -14.59
C GLY A 107 17.39 -5.13 -13.43
N ASP A 108 16.66 -4.43 -12.56
CA ASP A 108 17.13 -3.77 -11.35
C ASP A 108 16.33 -4.29 -10.14
N ALA A 109 17.03 -4.71 -9.09
CA ALA A 109 16.41 -5.34 -7.94
C ALA A 109 15.48 -4.37 -7.19
N GLU A 110 15.90 -3.12 -6.96
CA GLU A 110 15.09 -2.14 -6.23
C GLU A 110 13.79 -1.83 -6.99
N LYS A 111 13.87 -1.60 -8.31
CA LYS A 111 12.71 -1.36 -9.16
C LYS A 111 11.79 -2.57 -9.23
N GLY A 112 12.35 -3.79 -9.36
CA GLY A 112 11.57 -5.02 -9.39
C GLY A 112 10.76 -5.22 -8.11
N TRP A 113 11.41 -5.10 -6.95
CA TRP A 113 10.73 -5.23 -5.66
C TRP A 113 9.78 -4.07 -5.37
N ALA A 114 10.09 -2.85 -5.81
CA ALA A 114 9.17 -1.71 -5.69
C ALA A 114 7.89 -1.95 -6.51
N GLY A 115 8.00 -2.53 -7.71
CA GLY A 115 6.85 -2.93 -8.52
C GLY A 115 6.00 -4.00 -7.84
N VAL A 116 6.62 -4.99 -7.19
CA VAL A 116 5.91 -6.01 -6.40
C VAL A 116 5.15 -5.36 -5.24
N PHE A 117 5.79 -4.50 -4.44
CA PHE A 117 5.10 -3.81 -3.35
C PHE A 117 3.97 -2.90 -3.84
N HIS A 118 4.16 -2.21 -4.97
CA HIS A 118 3.14 -1.36 -5.55
C HIS A 118 1.91 -2.18 -5.98
N ALA A 119 2.12 -3.33 -6.63
CA ALA A 119 1.04 -4.25 -6.97
C ALA A 119 0.32 -4.81 -5.74
N LEU A 120 1.07 -5.15 -4.68
CA LEU A 120 0.49 -5.59 -3.41
C LEU A 120 -0.36 -4.49 -2.77
N PHE A 121 0.12 -3.25 -2.71
CA PHE A 121 -0.63 -2.12 -2.16
C PHE A 121 -1.88 -1.79 -2.97
N ALA A 122 -1.83 -1.92 -4.29
CA ALA A 122 -2.98 -1.70 -5.17
C ALA A 122 -4.01 -2.86 -5.15
N SER A 123 -3.66 -3.99 -4.55
CA SER A 123 -4.57 -5.15 -4.49
C SER A 123 -5.84 -4.85 -3.69
N VAL A 124 -6.90 -5.60 -3.97
CA VAL A 124 -8.12 -5.53 -3.15
C VAL A 124 -7.83 -6.02 -1.74
N GLU A 125 -7.02 -7.06 -1.59
CA GLU A 125 -6.71 -7.65 -0.29
C GLU A 125 -5.99 -6.67 0.64
N PHE A 126 -5.11 -5.81 0.13
CA PHE A 126 -4.45 -4.79 0.96
C PHE A 126 -5.43 -3.78 1.57
N ARG A 127 -6.53 -3.49 0.87
CA ARG A 127 -7.56 -2.54 1.36
C ARG A 127 -8.41 -3.14 2.47
N TYR A 128 -8.43 -4.45 2.62
CA TYR A 128 -9.28 -5.15 3.58
C TYR A 128 -8.46 -6.05 4.49
N VAL A 129 -8.41 -5.68 5.76
CA VAL A 129 -7.99 -6.61 6.80
C VAL A 129 -9.09 -7.67 6.93
N ARG A 130 -8.76 -8.94 6.65
CA ARG A 130 -9.64 -10.08 6.94
C ARG A 130 -9.77 -10.33 8.43
#